data_AF-A0A945MDK8-F1
#
_entry.id   AF-A0A945MDK8-F1
#
_cell.length_a   1.000
_cell.length_b   1.000
_cell.length_c   1.000
_cell.angle_alpha   90.00
_cell.angle_beta   90.00
_cell.angle_gamma   90.00
#
_symmetry.space_group_name_H-M   'P 1'
#
loop_
_entity.id
_entity.type
_entity.pdbx_description
1 polymer ?
#
loop_
_entity_poly.entity_id
_entity_poly.type
_entity_poly.pdbx_seq_one_letter_code
_entity_poly.pdbx_strand_id
1 'polypeptide(L)'
;MFQKTQILITIIVFLILCSSLTNKVYSKVVNIKKFELIPTPNVYLTLKDINVRERPKNKSRRVITLKRHVRINVAGRVKGTRWLSIIRGGKKLGFVYATALTPVLEGSLKKPIAGVLKSNIENRIELKKCSYQINFVDKEQIINNIQVISNYQLTINCKVKKKIFFINATMFLTELPYLGNKKPNYQINLDLINIPDHTDMFTLTIIYNSHKNKINFDQVNSENFWLQRKIPDIPVLGVKSALISTVQIAYNGWNEQFWRKLEKNFK
;
A
#
# COMPACT_ATOMS: atom_id res chain seq x y z
N MET A 1 -25.29 -29.26 -56.69
CA MET A 1 -25.75 -27.86 -56.49
C MET A 1 -26.64 -27.66 -55.26
N PHE A 2 -27.01 -28.70 -54.50
CA PHE A 2 -27.92 -28.61 -53.34
C PHE A 2 -27.24 -28.53 -51.95
N GLN A 3 -25.94 -28.78 -51.83
CA GLN A 3 -25.22 -28.81 -50.55
C GLN A 3 -24.76 -27.41 -50.08
N LYS A 4 -24.49 -26.49 -51.00
CA LYS A 4 -24.06 -25.11 -50.66
C LYS A 4 -25.21 -24.27 -50.10
N THR A 5 -26.45 -24.54 -50.53
CA THR A 5 -27.64 -23.81 -50.11
C THR A 5 -28.08 -24.16 -48.68
N GLN A 6 -27.94 -25.42 -48.25
CA GLN A 6 -28.23 -25.83 -46.87
C GLN A 6 -27.23 -25.24 -45.85
N ILE A 7 -25.94 -25.17 -46.19
CA ILE A 7 -24.91 -24.58 -45.32
C ILE A 7 -25.14 -23.08 -45.14
N LEU A 8 -25.56 -22.38 -46.21
CA LEU A 8 -25.83 -20.94 -46.16
C LEU A 8 -27.05 -20.61 -45.27
N ILE A 9 -28.12 -21.40 -45.34
CA ILE A 9 -29.33 -21.21 -44.51
C ILE A 9 -29.02 -21.47 -43.03
N THR A 10 -28.18 -22.47 -42.73
CA THR A 10 -27.82 -22.80 -41.34
C THR A 10 -26.97 -21.70 -40.67
N ILE A 11 -26.08 -21.05 -41.43
CA ILE A 11 -25.26 -19.92 -40.93
C ILE A 11 -26.11 -18.66 -40.69
N ILE A 12 -27.10 -18.40 -41.55
CA ILE A 12 -27.99 -17.23 -41.41
C ILE A 12 -28.91 -17.39 -40.20
N VAL A 13 -29.44 -18.60 -39.94
CA VAL A 13 -30.25 -18.85 -38.74
C VAL A 13 -29.41 -18.74 -37.46
N PHE A 14 -28.14 -19.17 -37.47
CA PHE A 14 -27.23 -19.02 -36.33
C PHE A 14 -26.84 -17.55 -36.08
N LEU A 15 -26.65 -16.74 -37.12
CA LEU A 15 -26.39 -15.30 -36.99
C LEU A 15 -27.62 -14.52 -36.49
N ILE A 16 -28.83 -14.93 -36.90
CA ILE A 16 -30.07 -14.31 -36.43
C ILE A 16 -30.33 -14.69 -34.95
N LEU A 17 -30.09 -15.93 -34.54
CA LEU A 17 -30.19 -16.36 -33.13
C LEU A 17 -29.08 -15.78 -32.22
N CYS A 18 -27.92 -15.41 -32.76
CA CYS A 18 -26.84 -14.78 -31.99
C CYS A 18 -27.04 -13.26 -31.79
N SER A 19 -27.98 -12.65 -32.51
CA SER A 19 -28.31 -11.22 -32.36
C SER A 19 -29.34 -10.92 -31.26
N SER A 20 -30.03 -11.93 -30.74
CA SER A 20 -31.04 -11.79 -29.67
C SER A 20 -30.53 -12.04 -28.25
N LEU A 21 -29.23 -12.23 -28.04
CA LEU A 21 -28.61 -12.38 -26.71
C LEU A 21 -27.59 -11.27 -26.42
N THR A 22 -27.80 -10.07 -26.93
CA THR A 22 -27.25 -8.88 -26.31
C THR A 22 -28.18 -8.45 -25.17
N ASN A 23 -28.11 -9.18 -24.05
CA ASN A 23 -28.54 -8.62 -22.77
C ASN A 23 -27.66 -7.38 -22.55
N LYS A 24 -28.18 -6.22 -22.96
CA LYS A 24 -27.76 -4.92 -22.45
C LYS A 24 -27.88 -5.04 -20.95
N VAL A 25 -26.77 -5.41 -20.29
CA VAL A 25 -26.57 -5.15 -18.87
C VAL A 25 -26.53 -3.64 -18.78
N TYR A 26 -27.72 -3.04 -18.73
CA TYR A 26 -27.91 -1.69 -18.28
C TYR A 26 -27.46 -1.73 -16.82
N SER A 27 -26.18 -1.45 -16.62
CA SER A 27 -25.68 -0.93 -15.35
C SER A 27 -26.59 0.26 -15.04
N LYS A 28 -27.62 0.02 -14.25
CA LYS A 28 -28.43 1.05 -13.64
C LYS A 28 -27.47 1.75 -12.70
N VAL A 29 -26.78 2.76 -13.22
CA VAL A 29 -25.99 3.71 -12.44
C VAL A 29 -26.98 4.30 -11.45
N VAL A 30 -27.00 3.75 -10.24
CA VAL A 30 -27.83 4.26 -9.16
C VAL A 30 -27.31 5.66 -8.92
N ASN A 31 -28.09 6.65 -9.37
CA ASN A 31 -27.84 8.06 -9.16
C ASN A 31 -27.48 8.30 -7.68
N ILE A 32 -26.20 8.50 -7.38
CA ILE A 32 -25.71 8.96 -6.07
C ILE A 32 -25.95 10.47 -5.97
N LYS A 33 -27.12 10.97 -6.42
CA LYS A 33 -27.37 12.41 -6.61
C LYS A 33 -27.75 13.16 -5.33
N LYS A 34 -27.92 12.50 -4.17
CA LYS A 34 -28.38 13.16 -2.93
C LYS A 34 -27.27 13.65 -2.00
N PHE A 35 -26.05 13.14 -2.11
CA PHE A 35 -24.96 13.50 -1.21
C PHE A 35 -23.64 13.60 -1.99
N GLU A 36 -22.96 14.73 -1.87
CA GLU A 36 -21.62 14.91 -2.41
C GLU A 36 -20.63 14.01 -1.64
N LEU A 37 -19.90 13.17 -2.37
CA LEU A 37 -18.86 12.31 -1.82
C LEU A 37 -17.49 12.89 -2.14
N ILE A 38 -16.62 12.95 -1.13
CA ILE A 38 -15.23 13.34 -1.28
C ILE A 38 -14.31 12.12 -1.16
N PRO A 39 -13.13 12.15 -1.81
CA PRO A 39 -12.18 11.05 -1.79
C PRO A 39 -11.77 10.65 -0.38
N THR A 40 -11.57 9.35 -0.19
CA THR A 40 -11.17 8.71 1.07
C THR A 40 -10.59 7.33 0.73
N PRO A 41 -9.89 6.63 1.65
CA PRO A 41 -9.49 5.25 1.42
C PRO A 41 -10.65 4.36 0.93
N ASN A 42 -10.38 3.50 -0.04
CA ASN A 42 -11.44 2.68 -0.65
C ASN A 42 -11.83 1.48 0.21
N VAL A 43 -10.95 1.07 1.13
CA VAL A 43 -11.16 -0.10 1.99
C VAL A 43 -11.02 0.32 3.45
N TYR A 44 -11.95 -0.17 4.27
CA TYR A 44 -11.95 0.00 5.72
C TYR A 44 -12.17 -1.33 6.40
N LEU A 45 -11.67 -1.47 7.63
CA LEU A 45 -11.95 -2.59 8.53
C LEU A 45 -12.87 -2.13 9.65
N THR A 46 -13.88 -2.92 9.98
CA THR A 46 -14.74 -2.67 11.13
C THR A 46 -14.02 -3.01 12.44
N LEU A 47 -14.03 -2.07 13.39
CA LEU A 47 -13.40 -2.24 14.70
C LEU A 47 -14.34 -2.86 15.74
N LYS A 48 -15.63 -2.77 15.47
CA LYS A 48 -16.73 -3.30 16.28
C LYS A 48 -17.93 -3.55 15.38
N ASP A 49 -18.92 -4.27 15.92
CA ASP A 49 -20.22 -4.39 15.27
C ASP A 49 -20.82 -3.00 15.03
N ILE A 50 -21.26 -2.74 13.81
CA ILE A 50 -21.72 -1.40 13.40
C ILE A 50 -22.88 -1.46 12.42
N ASN A 51 -23.86 -0.59 12.64
CA ASN A 51 -25.04 -0.49 11.79
C ASN A 51 -24.75 0.31 10.52
N VAL A 52 -25.14 -0.26 9.38
CA VAL A 52 -25.28 0.46 8.12
C VAL A 52 -26.66 1.12 8.11
N ARG A 53 -26.69 2.41 7.79
CA ARG A 53 -27.89 3.25 7.79
C ARG A 53 -28.24 3.68 6.38
N GLU A 54 -29.53 3.84 6.09
CA GLU A 54 -29.99 4.26 4.76
C GLU A 54 -29.56 5.70 4.40
N ARG A 55 -29.44 6.58 5.41
CA ARG A 55 -28.99 7.97 5.30
C ARG A 55 -27.84 8.23 6.29
N PRO A 56 -26.97 9.23 6.04
CA PRO A 56 -25.84 9.57 6.91
C PRO A 56 -26.29 10.31 8.19
N LYS A 57 -27.15 9.66 8.98
CA LYS A 57 -27.66 10.16 10.27
C LYS A 57 -28.02 9.01 11.20
N ASN A 58 -27.78 9.19 12.51
CA ASN A 58 -27.97 8.14 13.52
C ASN A 58 -29.41 7.63 13.62
N LYS A 59 -30.41 8.51 13.43
CA LYS A 59 -31.84 8.15 13.50
C LYS A 59 -32.40 7.56 12.20
N SER A 60 -31.57 7.36 11.18
CA SER A 60 -32.02 6.73 9.92
C SER A 60 -32.35 5.26 10.14
N ARG A 61 -33.25 4.72 9.32
CA ARG A 61 -33.51 3.28 9.19
C ARG A 61 -32.19 2.50 9.07
N ARG A 62 -32.06 1.43 9.86
CA ARG A 62 -30.97 0.46 9.77
C ARG A 62 -31.21 -0.44 8.56
N VAL A 63 -30.18 -0.61 7.74
CA VAL A 63 -30.21 -1.52 6.58
C VAL A 63 -29.70 -2.89 6.98
N ILE A 64 -28.53 -2.93 7.64
CA ILE A 64 -27.88 -4.16 8.13
C ILE A 64 -26.91 -3.82 9.27
N THR A 65 -26.44 -4.83 9.99
CA THR A 65 -25.31 -4.73 10.92
C THR A 65 -24.10 -5.44 10.33
N LEU A 66 -22.97 -4.75 10.23
CA LEU A 66 -21.67 -5.33 9.89
C LEU A 66 -21.02 -5.84 11.18
N LYS A 67 -20.44 -7.04 11.12
CA LYS A 67 -19.68 -7.60 12.23
C LYS A 67 -18.29 -6.95 12.36
N ARG A 68 -17.69 -7.06 13.54
CA ARG A 68 -16.30 -6.69 13.81
C ARG A 68 -15.32 -7.46 12.89
N HIS A 69 -14.22 -6.82 12.51
CA HIS A 69 -13.14 -7.33 11.64
C HIS A 69 -13.55 -7.69 10.20
N VAL A 70 -14.62 -7.05 9.71
CA VAL A 70 -15.06 -7.18 8.31
C VAL A 70 -14.44 -6.06 7.48
N ARG A 71 -13.79 -6.41 6.38
CA ARG A 71 -13.34 -5.46 5.36
C ARG A 71 -14.55 -4.99 4.54
N ILE A 72 -14.65 -3.69 4.32
CA ILE A 72 -15.74 -3.06 3.56
C ILE A 72 -15.19 -2.08 2.52
N ASN A 73 -15.85 -2.06 1.36
CA ASN A 73 -15.55 -1.11 0.30
C ASN A 73 -16.34 0.19 0.50
N VAL A 74 -15.68 1.31 0.27
CA VAL A 74 -16.21 2.66 0.49
C VAL A 74 -16.14 3.44 -0.82
N ALA A 75 -17.24 4.09 -1.19
CA ALA A 75 -17.34 4.96 -2.36
C ALA A 75 -16.71 6.33 -2.12
N GLY A 76 -16.67 6.76 -0.86
CA GLY A 76 -16.28 8.10 -0.47
C GLY A 76 -16.89 8.50 0.87
N ARG A 77 -16.43 9.63 1.39
CA ARG A 77 -16.98 10.24 2.59
C ARG A 77 -18.01 11.30 2.19
N VAL A 78 -19.15 11.34 2.87
CA VAL A 78 -20.14 12.40 2.66
C VAL A 78 -19.55 13.73 3.12
N LYS A 79 -19.48 14.71 2.21
CA LYS A 79 -18.91 16.04 2.45
C LYS A 79 -19.54 16.69 3.68
N GLY A 80 -18.71 17.37 4.49
CA GLY A 80 -19.15 18.01 5.74
C GLY A 80 -19.46 17.04 6.88
N THR A 81 -19.31 15.73 6.70
CA THR A 81 -19.63 14.74 7.75
C THR A 81 -18.55 13.67 7.91
N ARG A 82 -18.72 12.81 8.92
CA ARG A 82 -17.91 11.60 9.16
C ARG A 82 -18.58 10.30 8.68
N TRP A 83 -19.59 10.41 7.81
CA TRP A 83 -20.27 9.22 7.25
C TRP A 83 -19.60 8.77 5.96
N LEU A 84 -19.35 7.46 5.86
CA LEU A 84 -18.81 6.81 4.68
C LEU A 84 -19.95 6.11 3.92
N SER A 85 -19.97 6.25 2.61
CA SER A 85 -20.90 5.51 1.74
C SER A 85 -20.31 4.15 1.40
N ILE A 86 -20.97 3.07 1.83
CA ILE A 86 -20.50 1.69 1.66
C ILE A 86 -20.99 1.10 0.34
N ILE A 87 -20.13 0.35 -0.34
CA ILE A 87 -20.43 -0.39 -1.58
C ILE A 87 -20.40 -1.89 -1.28
N ARG A 88 -21.36 -2.65 -1.81
CA ARG A 88 -21.34 -4.12 -1.87
C ARG A 88 -21.84 -4.58 -3.23
N GLY A 89 -21.08 -5.45 -3.90
CA GLY A 89 -21.44 -5.95 -5.24
C GLY A 89 -21.62 -4.83 -6.27
N GLY A 90 -20.75 -3.81 -6.24
CA GLY A 90 -20.83 -2.65 -7.14
C GLY A 90 -21.99 -1.68 -6.87
N LYS A 91 -22.86 -1.96 -5.89
CA LYS A 91 -24.01 -1.12 -5.55
C LYS A 91 -23.84 -0.49 -4.18
N LYS A 92 -24.40 0.71 -4.01
CA LYS A 92 -24.46 1.38 -2.70
C LYS A 92 -25.30 0.54 -1.74
N LEU A 93 -24.73 0.20 -0.58
CA LEU A 93 -25.42 -0.50 0.50
C LEU A 93 -26.05 0.48 1.50
N GLY A 94 -25.35 1.55 1.84
CA GLY A 94 -25.80 2.54 2.83
C GLY A 94 -24.63 3.35 3.38
N PHE A 95 -24.79 3.88 4.60
CA PHE A 95 -23.81 4.74 5.25
C PHE A 95 -23.40 4.20 6.61
N VAL A 96 -22.11 4.33 6.95
CA VAL A 96 -21.55 3.95 8.25
C VAL A 96 -20.76 5.13 8.82
N TYR A 97 -20.80 5.30 10.14
CA TYR A 97 -20.04 6.35 10.81
C TYR A 97 -18.57 5.95 10.99
N ALA A 98 -17.65 6.79 10.55
CA ALA A 98 -16.24 6.44 10.39
C ALA A 98 -15.52 6.05 11.69
N THR A 99 -15.99 6.48 12.87
CA THR A 99 -15.30 6.18 14.15
C THR A 99 -15.34 4.71 14.55
N ALA A 100 -16.21 3.90 13.92
CA ALA A 100 -16.26 2.46 14.11
C ALA A 100 -15.37 1.70 13.11
N LEU A 101 -14.61 2.42 12.28
CA LEU A 101 -13.83 1.88 11.18
C LEU A 101 -12.39 2.34 11.29
N THR A 102 -11.48 1.57 10.71
CA THR A 102 -10.09 1.99 10.49
C THR A 102 -9.75 1.83 9.01
N PRO A 103 -9.08 2.82 8.38
CA PRO A 103 -8.70 2.71 6.98
C PRO A 103 -7.70 1.55 6.80
N VAL A 104 -7.88 0.79 5.72
CA VAL A 104 -6.93 -0.24 5.29
C VAL A 104 -6.08 0.37 4.18
N LEU A 105 -4.78 0.41 4.41
CA LEU A 105 -3.82 0.85 3.41
C LEU A 105 -3.55 -0.28 2.41
N GLU A 106 -3.72 0.02 1.13
CA GLU A 106 -3.37 -0.90 0.06
C GLU A 106 -1.87 -0.81 -0.22
N GLY A 107 -1.10 -1.79 0.25
CA GLY A 107 0.35 -1.83 0.11
C GLY A 107 0.86 -2.52 -1.15
N SER A 108 0.03 -3.28 -1.89
CA SER A 108 0.52 -4.03 -3.05
C SER A 108 1.01 -3.13 -4.18
N LEU A 109 2.08 -3.58 -4.85
CA LEU A 109 2.60 -2.93 -6.05
C LEU A 109 2.26 -3.78 -7.26
N LYS A 110 1.65 -3.15 -8.27
CA LYS A 110 1.37 -3.83 -9.56
C LYS A 110 2.62 -4.09 -10.40
N LYS A 111 3.68 -3.30 -10.17
CA LYS A 111 4.95 -3.37 -10.88
C LYS A 111 6.09 -3.07 -9.91
N PRO A 112 7.28 -3.63 -10.11
CA PRO A 112 8.47 -3.25 -9.37
C PRO A 112 8.74 -1.74 -9.44
N ILE A 113 9.38 -1.22 -8.39
CA ILE A 113 9.89 0.15 -8.36
C ILE A 113 11.41 0.07 -8.51
N ALA A 114 11.95 0.67 -9.56
CA ALA A 114 13.39 0.80 -9.73
C ALA A 114 13.80 2.28 -9.75
N GLY A 115 15.02 2.57 -9.31
CA GLY A 115 15.56 3.92 -9.31
C GLY A 115 17.03 4.00 -8.94
N VAL A 116 17.53 5.24 -8.83
CA VAL A 116 18.89 5.56 -8.41
C VAL A 116 18.80 6.36 -7.11
N LEU A 117 19.61 5.99 -6.12
CA LEU A 117 19.70 6.70 -4.86
C LEU A 117 20.45 8.01 -5.07
N LYS A 118 19.83 9.10 -4.65
CA LYS A 118 20.44 10.42 -4.74
C LYS A 118 21.42 10.57 -3.60
N SER A 119 22.61 11.02 -3.93
CA SER A 119 23.54 11.40 -2.90
C SER A 119 23.17 12.76 -2.30
N ASN A 120 23.37 12.94 -0.99
CA ASN A 120 23.42 14.26 -0.38
C ASN A 120 24.87 14.79 -0.40
N ILE A 121 25.07 15.97 -1.00
CA ILE A 121 26.37 16.62 -1.27
C ILE A 121 27.01 17.15 0.03
N GLU A 122 26.24 17.31 1.11
CA GLU A 122 26.71 17.87 2.39
C GLU A 122 27.68 16.96 3.15
N ASN A 123 27.65 15.65 2.91
CA ASN A 123 28.52 14.70 3.59
C ASN A 123 29.71 14.38 2.67
N ARG A 124 30.91 14.85 3.03
CA ARG A 124 32.20 14.70 2.32
C ARG A 124 32.71 13.24 2.16
N ILE A 125 31.82 12.26 2.17
CA ILE A 125 32.13 10.87 1.89
C ILE A 125 32.04 10.69 0.37
N GLU A 126 33.08 10.19 -0.29
CA GLU A 126 33.06 9.91 -1.72
C GLU A 126 31.82 9.06 -2.08
N LEU A 127 30.96 9.61 -2.93
CA LEU A 127 29.58 9.18 -3.05
C LEU A 127 29.43 7.93 -3.91
N LYS A 128 28.84 6.89 -3.30
CA LYS A 128 28.62 5.59 -3.92
C LYS A 128 27.41 5.68 -4.85
N LYS A 129 27.58 5.36 -6.13
CA LYS A 129 26.44 5.37 -7.06
C LYS A 129 25.64 4.09 -6.85
N CYS A 130 24.46 4.20 -6.26
CA CYS A 130 23.61 3.05 -5.96
C CYS A 130 22.31 3.09 -6.76
N SER A 131 21.94 1.99 -7.40
CA SER A 131 20.59 1.76 -7.91
C SER A 131 19.84 0.79 -7.02
N TYR A 132 18.52 0.83 -7.04
CA TYR A 132 17.67 -0.05 -6.23
C TYR A 132 16.51 -0.59 -7.04
N GLN A 133 15.98 -1.74 -6.59
CA GLN A 133 14.73 -2.31 -7.05
C GLN A 133 13.94 -2.86 -5.86
N ILE A 134 12.67 -2.46 -5.76
CA ILE A 134 11.69 -2.94 -4.79
C ILE A 134 10.67 -3.80 -5.53
N ASN A 135 10.53 -5.05 -5.11
CA ASN A 135 9.56 -5.99 -5.65
C ASN A 135 8.54 -6.31 -4.56
N PHE A 136 7.25 -6.18 -4.86
CA PHE A 136 6.21 -6.70 -3.97
C PHE A 136 6.24 -8.23 -4.01
N VAL A 137 6.22 -8.85 -2.84
CA VAL A 137 6.27 -10.30 -2.69
C VAL A 137 4.85 -10.82 -2.47
N ASP A 138 4.28 -10.51 -1.31
CA ASP A 138 2.96 -10.97 -0.92
C ASP A 138 2.33 -10.10 0.17
N LYS A 139 1.12 -10.48 0.56
CA LYS A 139 0.49 -10.00 1.79
C LYS A 139 0.44 -11.16 2.78
N GLU A 140 0.83 -10.88 4.00
CA GLU A 140 0.86 -11.86 5.08
C GLU A 140 0.01 -11.37 6.25
N GLN A 141 -0.83 -12.26 6.79
CA GLN A 141 -1.52 -11.99 8.04
C GLN A 141 -0.64 -12.40 9.22
N ILE A 142 -0.42 -11.49 10.16
CA ILE A 142 0.32 -11.79 11.38
C ILE A 142 -0.47 -12.79 12.22
N ILE A 143 0.18 -13.88 12.64
CA ILE A 143 -0.43 -14.95 13.43
C ILE A 143 -1.12 -14.38 14.68
N ASN A 144 -2.34 -14.83 14.94
CA ASN A 144 -3.18 -14.39 16.06
C ASN A 144 -3.43 -12.86 16.10
N ASN A 145 -3.29 -12.17 14.97
CA ASN A 145 -3.52 -10.74 14.85
C ASN A 145 -4.42 -10.43 13.63
N ILE A 146 -5.15 -9.31 13.70
CA ILE A 146 -5.93 -8.77 12.58
C ILE A 146 -5.06 -8.01 11.57
N GLN A 147 -3.82 -7.73 11.96
CA GLN A 147 -2.84 -7.03 11.16
C GLN A 147 -2.44 -7.87 9.95
N VAL A 148 -2.45 -7.22 8.80
CA VAL A 148 -1.82 -7.71 7.58
C VAL A 148 -0.66 -6.79 7.25
N ILE A 149 0.41 -7.37 6.72
CA ILE A 149 1.56 -6.65 6.20
C ILE A 149 1.68 -6.91 4.70
N SER A 150 2.17 -5.92 3.96
CA SER A 150 2.63 -6.07 2.58
C SER A 150 4.14 -6.23 2.60
N ASN A 151 4.64 -7.35 2.10
CA ASN A 151 6.06 -7.67 2.09
C ASN A 151 6.70 -7.29 0.74
N TYR A 152 7.95 -6.85 0.81
CA TYR A 152 8.74 -6.48 -0.35
C TYR A 152 10.15 -7.02 -0.24
N GLN A 153 10.70 -7.41 -1.39
CA GLN A 153 12.12 -7.67 -1.55
C GLN A 153 12.80 -6.42 -2.10
N LEU A 154 13.88 -5.99 -1.44
CA LEU A 154 14.72 -4.88 -1.85
C LEU A 154 16.11 -5.39 -2.24
N THR A 155 16.58 -4.96 -3.41
CA THR A 155 17.95 -5.15 -3.86
C THR A 155 18.54 -3.79 -4.17
N ILE A 156 19.74 -3.51 -3.64
CA ILE A 156 20.48 -2.28 -3.90
C ILE A 156 21.86 -2.65 -4.46
N ASN A 157 22.20 -2.06 -5.60
CA ASN A 157 23.45 -2.28 -6.31
C ASN A 157 24.29 -1.01 -6.21
N CYS A 158 25.37 -1.07 -5.43
CA CYS A 158 26.24 0.08 -5.20
C CYS A 158 27.57 -0.09 -5.94
N LYS A 159 27.91 0.87 -6.80
CA LYS A 159 29.24 0.99 -7.37
C LYS A 159 30.14 1.78 -6.43
N VAL A 160 31.16 1.12 -5.91
CA VAL A 160 32.20 1.73 -5.06
C VAL A 160 33.55 1.49 -5.73
N LYS A 161 34.21 2.57 -6.15
CA LYS A 161 35.42 2.51 -6.99
C LYS A 161 35.16 1.67 -8.26
N LYS A 162 35.90 0.57 -8.48
CA LYS A 162 35.76 -0.36 -9.62
C LYS A 162 34.92 -1.60 -9.31
N LYS A 163 34.37 -1.74 -8.09
CA LYS A 163 33.60 -2.91 -7.66
C LYS A 163 32.11 -2.60 -7.54
N ILE A 164 31.29 -3.62 -7.74
CA ILE A 164 29.83 -3.57 -7.53
C ILE A 164 29.51 -4.42 -6.30
N PHE A 165 28.78 -3.82 -5.35
CA PHE A 165 28.33 -4.48 -4.13
C PHE A 165 26.80 -4.62 -4.16
N PHE A 166 26.32 -5.77 -3.70
CA PHE A 166 24.90 -6.09 -3.65
C PHE A 166 24.44 -6.07 -2.19
N ILE A 167 23.43 -5.26 -1.88
CA ILE A 167 22.78 -5.22 -0.57
C ILE A 167 21.38 -5.80 -0.76
N ASN A 168 21.11 -6.89 -0.05
CA ASN A 168 19.79 -7.51 -0.01
C ASN A 168 19.09 -7.15 1.29
N ALA A 169 17.82 -6.78 1.17
CA ALA A 169 16.99 -6.38 2.27
C ALA A 169 15.55 -6.84 2.05
N THR A 170 14.83 -7.07 3.13
CA THR A 170 13.36 -7.17 3.11
C THR A 170 12.77 -5.86 3.58
N MET A 171 11.55 -5.57 3.14
CA MET A 171 10.75 -4.50 3.72
C MET A 171 9.35 -5.01 3.99
N PHE A 172 8.69 -4.46 4.99
CA PHE A 172 7.25 -4.67 5.16
C PHE A 172 6.54 -3.35 5.45
N LEU A 173 5.25 -3.28 5.09
CA LEU A 173 4.36 -2.17 5.39
C LEU A 173 3.08 -2.69 6.04
N THR A 174 2.72 -2.14 7.20
CA THR A 174 1.45 -2.47 7.87
C THR A 174 0.22 -1.93 7.11
N GLU A 175 -0.81 -2.75 6.91
CA GLU A 175 -2.08 -2.31 6.30
C GLU A 175 -2.99 -1.52 7.24
N LEU A 176 -2.97 -1.84 8.54
CA LEU A 176 -3.70 -1.10 9.57
C LEU A 176 -2.78 -0.12 10.32
N PRO A 177 -3.32 0.95 10.91
CA PRO A 177 -2.51 1.92 11.63
C PRO A 177 -1.82 1.35 12.88
N TYR A 178 -0.51 1.50 12.92
CA TYR A 178 0.37 1.34 14.08
C TYR A 178 0.05 2.46 15.08
N LEU A 179 -0.32 2.12 16.32
CA LEU A 179 -0.80 3.03 17.40
C LEU A 179 -2.29 3.43 17.36
N GLY A 180 -3.11 2.65 16.64
CA GLY A 180 -4.57 2.68 16.77
C GLY A 180 -5.30 3.68 15.87
N ASN A 181 -6.63 3.69 16.00
CA ASN A 181 -7.52 4.11 14.92
C ASN A 181 -7.69 5.63 14.73
N LYS A 182 -7.06 6.45 15.59
CA LYS A 182 -7.23 7.91 15.54
C LYS A 182 -6.28 8.58 14.55
N LYS A 183 -5.13 7.97 14.25
CA LYS A 183 -4.12 8.51 13.33
C LYS A 183 -3.72 7.40 12.35
N PRO A 184 -3.81 7.62 11.04
CA PRO A 184 -3.44 6.62 10.04
C PRO A 184 -1.92 6.59 9.86
N ASN A 185 -1.23 6.20 10.92
CA ASN A 185 0.20 5.99 10.97
C ASN A 185 0.47 4.53 10.65
N TYR A 186 1.19 4.24 9.58
CA TYR A 186 1.54 2.88 9.16
C TYR A 186 3.04 2.71 9.31
N GLN A 187 3.48 1.57 9.79
CA GLN A 187 4.89 1.26 9.96
C GLN A 187 5.45 0.66 8.66
N ILE A 188 6.60 1.17 8.24
CA ILE A 188 7.44 0.59 7.20
C ILE A 188 8.76 0.17 7.87
N ASN A 189 9.11 -1.10 7.75
CA ASN A 189 10.43 -1.58 8.14
C ASN A 189 11.28 -1.88 6.90
N LEU A 190 12.59 -1.74 7.06
CA LEU A 190 13.61 -2.20 6.13
C LEU A 190 14.65 -2.97 6.93
N ASP A 191 14.80 -4.24 6.60
CA ASP A 191 15.67 -5.18 7.32
C ASP A 191 16.79 -5.66 6.39
N LEU A 192 18.05 -5.48 6.80
CA LEU A 192 19.22 -5.87 6.01
C LEU A 192 19.60 -7.32 6.31
N ILE A 193 19.58 -8.16 5.27
CA ILE A 193 19.80 -9.62 5.40
C ILE A 193 21.30 -9.93 5.57
N ASN A 194 22.16 -9.25 4.79
CA ASN A 194 23.56 -9.65 4.61
C ASN A 194 24.57 -8.82 5.43
N ILE A 195 24.07 -7.99 6.35
CA ILE A 195 24.89 -7.09 7.16
C ILE A 195 24.43 -7.22 8.61
N PRO A 196 24.77 -8.34 9.26
CA PRO A 196 24.48 -8.52 10.67
C PRO A 196 25.25 -7.48 11.47
N ASP A 197 24.60 -6.95 12.49
CA ASP A 197 25.23 -6.15 13.53
C ASP A 197 25.46 -7.03 14.78
N HIS A 198 25.50 -6.48 15.99
CA HIS A 198 25.41 -7.24 17.24
C HIS A 198 24.06 -7.97 17.42
N THR A 199 23.15 -7.81 16.46
CA THR A 199 21.87 -8.51 16.31
C THR A 199 21.84 -9.24 14.96
N ASP A 200 20.91 -10.19 14.80
CA ASP A 200 20.81 -11.02 13.58
C ASP A 200 20.61 -10.21 12.29
N MET A 201 20.01 -9.00 12.36
CA MET A 201 19.81 -8.11 11.22
C MET A 201 19.71 -6.64 11.65
N PHE A 202 20.18 -5.71 10.81
CA PHE A 202 19.92 -4.28 10.98
C PHE A 202 18.51 -3.92 10.48
N THR A 203 17.74 -3.22 11.29
CA THR A 203 16.37 -2.78 10.98
C THR A 203 16.25 -1.26 11.09
N LEU A 204 15.69 -0.66 10.04
CA LEU A 204 15.22 0.72 10.02
C LEU A 204 13.69 0.75 10.10
N THR A 205 13.16 1.52 11.03
CA THR A 205 11.71 1.74 11.20
C THR A 205 11.33 3.16 10.78
N ILE A 206 10.33 3.28 9.90
CA ILE A 206 9.74 4.53 9.41
C ILE A 206 8.24 4.51 9.69
N ILE A 207 7.68 5.65 10.09
CA ILE A 207 6.23 5.82 10.20
C ILE A 207 5.72 6.65 9.03
N TYR A 208 4.78 6.09 8.27
CA TYR A 208 4.05 6.75 7.18
C TYR A 208 2.68 7.23 7.64
N ASN A 209 2.43 8.54 7.54
CA ASN A 209 1.10 9.10 7.78
C ASN A 209 0.39 9.39 6.44
N SER A 210 -0.66 8.63 6.13
CA SER A 210 -1.35 8.76 4.84
C SER A 210 -2.27 9.97 4.71
N HIS A 211 -2.69 10.58 5.83
CA HIS A 211 -3.49 11.82 5.78
C HIS A 211 -2.62 13.05 5.61
N LYS A 212 -1.45 13.07 6.25
CA LYS A 212 -0.49 14.17 6.19
C LYS A 212 0.47 14.05 5.01
N ASN A 213 0.43 12.95 4.26
CA ASN A 213 1.30 12.70 3.12
C ASN A 213 2.77 12.91 3.48
N LYS A 214 3.22 12.25 4.56
CA LYS A 214 4.60 12.34 5.03
C LYS A 214 5.07 11.07 5.69
N ILE A 215 6.37 10.84 5.68
CA ILE A 215 7.04 9.87 6.53
C ILE A 215 7.89 10.56 7.58
N ASN A 216 8.07 9.91 8.72
CA ASN A 216 9.04 10.29 9.75
C ASN A 216 9.93 9.09 10.08
N PHE A 217 11.22 9.38 10.29
CA PHE A 217 12.13 8.42 10.91
C PHE A 217 11.64 8.11 12.33
N ASP A 218 11.66 6.84 12.70
CA ASP A 218 11.33 6.38 14.05
C ASP A 218 12.61 5.99 14.79
N GLN A 219 13.25 4.92 14.33
CA GLN A 219 14.44 4.37 14.98
C GLN A 219 15.19 3.40 14.05
N VAL A 220 16.39 3.05 14.49
CA VAL A 220 17.12 1.86 14.05
C VAL A 220 17.30 0.94 15.25
N ASN A 221 17.38 -0.37 15.03
CA ASN A 221 17.62 -1.32 16.14
C ASN A 221 19.06 -1.30 16.66
N SER A 222 20.01 -0.77 15.86
CA SER A 222 21.38 -0.52 16.27
C SER A 222 21.95 0.73 15.62
N GLU A 223 22.66 1.51 16.42
CA GLU A 223 23.30 2.75 15.98
C GLU A 223 24.70 2.53 15.39
N ASN A 224 25.26 1.32 15.49
CA ASN A 224 26.62 1.01 15.05
C ASN A 224 26.86 1.31 13.56
N PHE A 225 25.83 1.13 12.74
CA PHE A 225 25.84 1.41 11.30
C PHE A 225 25.11 2.69 10.91
N TRP A 226 24.65 3.46 11.89
CA TRP A 226 23.81 4.64 11.67
C TRP A 226 24.58 5.94 11.94
N LEU A 227 24.34 6.94 11.08
CA LEU A 227 24.74 8.31 11.30
C LEU A 227 23.69 8.96 12.21
N GLN A 228 24.03 9.13 13.49
CA GLN A 228 23.19 9.85 14.43
C GLN A 228 23.01 11.30 13.96
N ARG A 229 21.79 11.64 13.55
CA ARG A 229 21.36 13.00 13.23
C ARG A 229 19.85 13.11 13.25
N LYS A 230 19.36 14.32 13.42
CA LYS A 230 17.94 14.62 13.26
C LYS A 230 17.53 14.44 11.79
N ILE A 231 16.57 13.57 11.55
CA ILE A 231 15.97 13.38 10.22
C ILE A 231 14.64 14.13 10.21
N PRO A 232 14.46 15.13 9.34
CA PRO A 232 13.20 15.86 9.24
C PRO A 232 12.10 14.98 8.64
N ASP A 233 10.86 15.37 8.86
CA ASP A 233 9.72 14.78 8.17
C ASP A 233 9.84 14.96 6.65
N ILE A 234 9.56 13.90 5.89
CA ILE A 234 9.67 13.92 4.42
C ILE A 234 8.28 13.84 3.80
N PRO A 235 7.85 14.83 2.98
CA PRO A 235 6.62 14.74 2.22
C PRO A 235 6.63 13.57 1.22
N VAL A 236 5.56 12.80 1.17
CA VAL A 236 5.37 11.66 0.26
C VAL A 236 3.93 11.57 -0.23
N LEU A 237 3.72 11.19 -1.49
CA LEU A 237 2.40 11.00 -2.10
C LEU A 237 2.11 9.51 -2.31
N GLY A 238 1.60 8.86 -1.28
CA GLY A 238 1.19 7.45 -1.30
C GLY A 238 2.32 6.47 -1.02
N VAL A 239 1.96 5.18 -1.07
CA VAL A 239 2.83 4.03 -0.70
C VAL A 239 4.11 4.00 -1.52
N LYS A 240 4.02 4.17 -2.85
CA LYS A 240 5.19 4.11 -3.73
C LYS A 240 6.28 5.10 -3.30
N SER A 241 5.94 6.37 -3.10
CA SER A 241 6.92 7.36 -2.64
C SER A 241 7.37 7.14 -1.20
N ALA A 242 6.50 6.62 -0.32
CA ALA A 242 6.89 6.28 1.05
C ALA A 242 8.00 5.22 1.06
N LEU A 243 7.84 4.14 0.29
CA LEU A 243 8.86 3.09 0.15
C LEU A 243 10.17 3.63 -0.42
N ILE A 244 10.11 4.43 -1.50
CA ILE A 244 11.29 5.06 -2.11
C ILE A 244 12.04 5.93 -1.08
N SER A 245 11.30 6.77 -0.36
CA SER A 245 11.89 7.67 0.64
C SER A 245 12.45 6.89 1.83
N THR A 246 11.88 5.76 2.22
CA THR A 246 12.46 4.84 3.23
C THR A 246 13.84 4.34 2.78
N VAL A 247 13.97 3.85 1.54
CA VAL A 247 15.27 3.40 1.01
C VAL A 247 16.28 4.55 0.95
N GLN A 248 15.82 5.74 0.57
CA GLN A 248 16.67 6.95 0.54
C GLN A 248 17.14 7.37 1.94
N ILE A 249 16.28 7.27 2.96
CA ILE A 249 16.65 7.52 4.36
C ILE A 249 17.69 6.50 4.81
N ALA A 250 17.47 5.21 4.56
CA ALA A 250 18.43 4.15 4.92
C ALA A 250 19.80 4.42 4.32
N TYR A 251 19.86 4.63 3.00
CA TYR A 251 21.09 4.93 2.27
C TYR A 251 21.83 6.16 2.82
N ASN A 252 21.10 7.23 3.11
CA ASN A 252 21.67 8.45 3.64
C ASN A 252 22.13 8.32 5.09
N GLY A 253 21.56 7.39 5.86
CA GLY A 253 21.87 7.18 7.26
C GLY A 253 23.02 6.20 7.50
N TRP A 254 23.47 5.43 6.50
CA TRP A 254 24.60 4.51 6.69
C TRP A 254 25.93 5.24 6.89
N ASN A 255 26.62 4.92 7.97
CA ASN A 255 27.92 5.50 8.34
C ASN A 255 29.11 4.78 7.66
N GLU A 256 30.33 5.24 7.92
CA GLU A 256 31.53 4.61 7.35
C GLU A 256 31.74 3.16 7.79
N GLN A 257 31.34 2.80 9.01
CA GLN A 257 31.50 1.44 9.53
C GLN A 257 30.65 0.45 8.73
N PHE A 258 29.41 0.83 8.39
CA PHE A 258 28.54 0.08 7.50
C PHE A 258 29.24 -0.23 6.17
N TRP A 259 29.78 0.79 5.52
CA TRP A 259 30.44 0.64 4.23
C TRP A 259 31.71 -0.21 4.31
N ARG A 260 32.51 -0.05 5.38
CA ARG A 260 33.68 -0.91 5.61
C ARG A 260 33.30 -2.37 5.82
N LYS A 261 32.20 -2.64 6.54
CA LYS A 261 31.68 -4.00 6.75
C LYS A 261 31.20 -4.60 5.43
N LEU A 262 30.43 -3.84 4.65
CA LEU A 262 30.00 -4.25 3.31
C LEU A 262 31.19 -4.60 2.42
N GLU A 263 32.23 -3.76 2.36
CA GLU A 263 33.40 -4.02 1.53
C GLU A 263 34.19 -5.28 1.97
N LYS A 264 34.17 -5.63 3.27
CA LYS A 264 34.81 -6.84 3.80
C LYS A 264 34.05 -8.12 3.47
N ASN A 265 32.73 -8.11 3.57
CA ASN A 265 31.90 -9.30 3.35
C ASN A 265 31.92 -9.80 1.88
N PHE A 266 32.42 -8.97 0.95
CA PHE A 266 32.54 -9.29 -0.48
C PHE A 266 34.01 -9.30 -0.97
N LYS A 267 34.97 -9.43 -0.05
CA LYS A 267 36.34 -9.86 -0.37
C LYS A 267 36.43 -11.37 -0.26
#